data_AF-A0A5B8M059-F1
#
_entry.id   AF-A0A5B8M059-F1
#
_cell.length_a   1.000
_cell.length_b   1.000
_cell.length_c   1.000
_cell.angle_alpha   90.00
_cell.angle_beta   90.00
_cell.angle_gamma   90.00
#
_symmetry.space_group_name_H-M   'P 1'
#
loop_
_entity.id
_entity.type
_entity.pdbx_description
1 polymer ?
#
loop_
_entity_poly.entity_id
_entity_poly.type
_entity_poly.pdbx_seq_one_letter_code
_entity_poly.pdbx_strand_id
1 'polypeptide(L)'
;MRIAVTGTHGSGKTTLIDDFIAVQRAHESVPEPYWLLDQQGVPFANVATVDDLEEQLVASCRLILNHGGDRDVIFDRCPLDFLAYLEVVSASEGFEWLPSSRQLMDVSKALATLDMVVFVPLTSPDDIPIRIELPRLRSRVDRRLKTMLREDDLGLLHDGPRILEVTGPRAQRVEMITSVLGAA
;
A
#
# COMPACT_ATOMS: atom_id res chain seq x y z
N MET A 1 -6.62 16.31 0.79
CA MET A 1 -5.75 15.51 -0.07
C MET A 1 -5.60 14.10 0.50
N ARG A 2 -5.69 13.08 -0.33
CA ARG A 2 -5.83 11.67 0.05
C ARG A 2 -4.65 10.89 -0.51
N ILE A 3 -3.78 10.41 0.39
CA ILE A 3 -2.54 9.69 0.05
C ILE A 3 -2.68 8.24 0.49
N ALA A 4 -2.22 7.27 -0.30
CA ALA A 4 -1.95 5.92 0.22
C ALA A 4 -0.46 5.58 0.09
N VAL A 5 0.11 4.91 1.09
CA VAL A 5 1.52 4.47 1.04
C VAL A 5 1.57 2.99 0.71
N THR A 6 2.27 2.62 -0.36
CA THR A 6 2.39 1.23 -0.82
C THR A 6 3.83 0.73 -0.77
N GLY A 7 4.01 -0.57 -0.57
CA GLY A 7 5.31 -1.19 -0.38
C GLY A 7 5.22 -2.48 0.42
N THR A 8 6.18 -3.39 0.20
CA THR A 8 6.19 -4.69 0.85
C THR A 8 6.33 -4.62 2.39
N HIS A 9 6.13 -5.76 3.07
CA HIS A 9 6.28 -5.84 4.54
C HIS A 9 7.71 -5.47 4.93
N GLY A 10 7.85 -4.70 6.01
CA GLY A 10 9.16 -4.20 6.44
C GLY A 10 9.88 -3.40 5.34
N SER A 11 9.20 -2.48 4.65
CA SER A 11 9.83 -1.48 3.78
C SER A 11 9.96 -0.09 4.43
N GLY A 12 9.38 0.10 5.62
CA GLY A 12 9.44 1.35 6.38
C GLY A 12 8.26 2.29 6.18
N LYS A 13 7.13 1.80 5.63
CA LYS A 13 5.91 2.60 5.38
C LYS A 13 5.37 3.28 6.64
N THR A 14 5.08 2.51 7.69
CA THR A 14 4.52 3.06 8.93
C THR A 14 5.45 4.12 9.53
N THR A 15 6.76 3.86 9.52
CA THR A 15 7.77 4.83 9.95
C THR A 15 7.77 6.11 9.10
N LEU A 16 7.62 5.99 7.78
CA LEU A 16 7.48 7.14 6.88
C LEU A 16 6.21 7.93 7.16
N ILE A 17 5.10 7.25 7.44
CA ILE A 17 3.82 7.88 7.80
C ILE A 17 3.96 8.65 9.11
N ASP A 18 4.55 8.03 10.14
CA ASP A 18 4.79 8.68 11.43
C ASP A 18 5.66 9.94 11.29
N ASP A 19 6.75 9.86 10.53
CA ASP A 19 7.63 11.00 10.25
C ASP A 19 6.91 12.10 9.46
N PHE A 20 6.09 11.70 8.48
CA PHE A 20 5.30 12.63 7.68
C PHE A 20 4.26 13.35 8.53
N ILE A 21 3.50 12.66 9.38
CA ILE A 21 2.51 13.27 10.29
C ILE A 21 3.18 14.22 11.30
N ALA A 22 4.38 13.88 11.78
CA ALA A 22 5.13 14.75 12.68
C ALA A 22 5.46 16.13 12.05
N VAL A 23 5.68 16.15 10.72
CA VAL A 23 5.93 17.38 9.94
C VAL A 23 4.60 18.03 9.51
N GLN A 24 3.67 17.25 8.97
CA GLN A 24 2.40 17.72 8.40
C GLN A 24 1.22 17.35 9.30
N ARG A 25 1.07 18.10 10.40
CA ARG A 25 0.07 17.86 11.46
C ARG A 25 -1.39 17.97 11.03
N ALA A 26 -1.65 18.48 9.83
CA ALA A 26 -3.00 18.59 9.27
C ALA A 26 -3.52 17.25 8.73
N HIS A 27 -2.63 16.32 8.39
CA HIS A 27 -3.02 15.00 7.89
C HIS A 27 -3.40 14.07 9.05
N GLU A 28 -4.40 13.22 8.80
CA GLU A 28 -4.76 12.11 9.67
C GLU A 28 -4.19 10.80 9.08
N SER A 29 -3.56 9.97 9.91
CA SER A 29 -3.11 8.64 9.50
C SER A 29 -4.20 7.60 9.73
N VAL A 30 -4.56 6.86 8.68
CA VAL A 30 -5.44 5.70 8.77
C VAL A 30 -4.59 4.43 8.76
N PRO A 31 -4.68 3.57 9.80
CA PRO A 31 -3.86 2.36 9.89
C PRO A 31 -4.23 1.31 8.83
N GLU A 32 -3.34 0.34 8.64
CA GLU A 32 -3.56 -0.73 7.66
C GLU A 32 -4.81 -1.58 7.99
N PRO A 33 -5.49 -2.15 6.96
CA PRO A 33 -6.76 -2.85 7.13
C PRO A 33 -6.73 -4.02 8.13
N TYR A 34 -5.58 -4.67 8.28
CA TYR A 34 -5.38 -5.77 9.22
C TYR A 34 -5.83 -5.41 10.64
N TRP A 35 -5.40 -4.25 11.18
CA TRP A 35 -5.73 -3.85 12.55
C TRP A 35 -7.20 -3.59 12.76
N LEU A 36 -7.90 -3.18 11.71
CA LEU A 36 -9.34 -2.93 11.76
C LEU A 36 -10.14 -4.23 11.72
N LEU A 37 -9.66 -5.22 10.98
CA LEU A 37 -10.24 -6.56 10.95
C LEU A 37 -9.96 -7.31 12.27
N ASP A 38 -8.76 -7.17 12.83
CA ASP A 38 -8.40 -7.73 14.14
C ASP A 38 -9.29 -7.16 15.26
N GLN A 39 -9.54 -5.84 15.27
CA GLN A 39 -10.48 -5.20 16.19
C GLN A 39 -11.93 -5.69 16.04
N GLN A 40 -12.30 -6.18 14.86
CA GLN A 40 -13.61 -6.78 14.59
C GLN A 40 -13.68 -8.27 14.98
N GLY A 41 -12.59 -8.83 15.50
CA GLY A 41 -12.50 -10.23 15.92
C GLY A 41 -12.30 -11.20 14.76
N VAL A 42 -11.80 -10.74 13.61
CA VAL A 42 -11.46 -11.62 12.48
C VAL A 42 -10.18 -12.39 12.82
N PRO A 43 -10.21 -13.74 12.87
CA PRO A 43 -9.05 -14.53 13.22
C PRO A 43 -8.10 -14.63 12.02
N PHE A 44 -6.87 -14.10 12.15
CA PHE A 44 -5.83 -14.25 11.13
C PHE A 44 -4.79 -15.30 11.51
N ALA A 45 -4.33 -16.06 10.52
CA ALA A 45 -3.20 -16.98 10.70
C ALA A 45 -1.87 -16.22 10.84
N ASN A 46 -0.87 -16.85 11.47
CA ASN A 46 0.49 -16.29 11.61
C ASN A 46 1.20 -16.03 10.26
N VAL A 47 0.70 -16.62 9.18
CA VAL A 47 1.09 -16.36 7.79
C VAL A 47 -0.19 -16.04 7.03
N ALA A 48 -0.26 -14.86 6.40
CA ALA A 48 -1.45 -14.44 5.67
C ALA A 48 -1.77 -15.44 4.56
N THR A 49 -2.97 -16.02 4.60
CA THR A 49 -3.49 -16.90 3.54
C THR A 49 -4.07 -16.08 2.38
N VAL A 50 -4.37 -16.72 1.26
CA VAL A 50 -5.05 -16.05 0.13
C VAL A 50 -6.40 -15.48 0.56
N ASP A 51 -7.20 -16.23 1.32
CA ASP A 51 -8.49 -15.77 1.84
C ASP A 51 -8.32 -14.53 2.74
N ASP A 52 -7.35 -14.55 3.66
CA ASP A 52 -7.03 -13.40 4.53
C ASP A 52 -6.63 -12.15 3.73
N LEU A 53 -5.90 -12.34 2.62
CA LEU A 53 -5.47 -11.26 1.74
C LEU A 53 -6.63 -10.71 0.92
N GLU A 54 -7.58 -11.54 0.49
CA GLU A 54 -8.80 -11.09 -0.18
C GLU A 54 -9.68 -10.25 0.75
N GLU A 55 -9.84 -10.66 2.00
CA GLU A 55 -10.57 -9.89 3.00
C GLU A 55 -9.91 -8.53 3.25
N GLN A 56 -8.58 -8.50 3.36
CA GLN A 56 -7.83 -7.25 3.50
C GLN A 56 -7.90 -6.36 2.26
N LEU A 57 -7.92 -6.92 1.05
CA LEU A 57 -8.14 -6.16 -0.19
C LEU A 57 -9.51 -5.45 -0.16
N VAL A 58 -10.56 -6.19 0.20
CA VAL A 58 -11.92 -5.64 0.32
C VAL A 58 -11.98 -4.57 1.41
N ALA A 59 -11.37 -4.83 2.56
CA ALA A 59 -11.31 -3.88 3.66
C ALA A 59 -10.54 -2.60 3.29
N SER A 60 -9.42 -2.72 2.57
CA SER A 60 -8.64 -1.58 2.05
C SER A 60 -9.46 -0.70 1.13
N CYS A 61 -10.18 -1.29 0.17
CA CYS A 61 -11.05 -0.54 -0.73
C CYS A 61 -12.17 0.16 0.04
N ARG A 62 -12.82 -0.54 0.98
CA ARG A 62 -13.88 0.04 1.83
C ARG A 62 -13.38 1.18 2.70
N LEU A 63 -12.18 1.06 3.27
CA LEU A 63 -11.59 2.10 4.09
C LEU A 63 -11.39 3.39 3.30
N ILE A 64 -10.80 3.27 2.12
CA ILE A 64 -10.60 4.42 1.24
C ILE A 64 -11.96 4.99 0.81
N LEU A 65 -12.85 4.18 0.25
CA LEU A 65 -14.12 4.65 -0.30
C LEU A 65 -15.07 5.25 0.75
N ASN A 66 -15.05 4.76 1.98
CA ASN A 66 -15.94 5.22 3.05
C ASN A 66 -15.31 6.31 3.93
N HIS A 67 -14.02 6.61 3.77
CA HIS A 67 -13.39 7.70 4.52
C HIS A 67 -13.92 9.05 4.00
N GLY A 68 -14.90 9.59 4.71
CA GLY A 68 -15.57 10.84 4.37
C GLY A 68 -14.88 12.07 4.97
N GLY A 69 -15.04 13.21 4.29
CA GLY A 69 -14.66 14.53 4.77
C GLY A 69 -13.63 15.26 3.90
N ASP A 70 -13.53 16.57 4.09
CA ASP A 70 -12.55 17.46 3.45
C ASP A 70 -11.16 17.38 4.10
N ARG A 71 -10.89 16.36 4.91
CA ARG A 71 -9.63 16.24 5.65
C ARG A 71 -8.53 15.65 4.77
N ASP A 72 -7.33 16.12 5.04
CA ASP A 72 -6.13 15.48 4.50
C ASP A 72 -5.89 14.16 5.23
N VAL A 73 -5.66 13.08 4.48
CA VAL A 73 -5.53 11.72 5.02
C VAL A 73 -4.41 10.97 4.33
N ILE A 74 -3.71 10.14 5.11
CA ILE A 74 -2.70 9.20 4.63
C ILE A 74 -3.03 7.78 5.11
N PHE A 75 -3.27 6.86 4.16
CA PHE A 75 -3.57 5.46 4.43
C PHE A 75 -2.28 4.63 4.49
N ASP A 76 -2.10 3.86 5.57
CA ASP A 76 -1.08 2.82 5.63
C ASP A 76 -1.55 1.62 4.80
N ARG A 77 -0.90 1.42 3.65
CA ARG A 77 -1.26 0.52 2.54
C ARG A 77 -2.28 1.05 1.54
N CYS A 78 -2.03 0.66 0.31
CA CYS A 78 -2.88 0.81 -0.86
C CYS A 78 -3.48 -0.57 -1.22
N PRO A 79 -4.66 -0.64 -1.89
CA PRO A 79 -5.17 -1.91 -2.41
C PRO A 79 -4.18 -2.67 -3.30
N LEU A 80 -3.26 -1.96 -3.96
CA LEU A 80 -2.18 -2.55 -4.77
C LEU A 80 -1.26 -3.47 -3.95
N ASP A 81 -1.05 -3.20 -2.66
CA ASP A 81 -0.27 -4.07 -1.79
C ASP A 81 -0.87 -5.48 -1.78
N PHE A 82 -2.18 -5.58 -1.58
CA PHE A 82 -2.88 -6.87 -1.47
C PHE A 82 -2.95 -7.61 -2.79
N LEU A 83 -3.16 -6.90 -3.91
CA LEU A 83 -3.07 -7.53 -5.24
C LEU A 83 -1.68 -8.15 -5.46
N ALA A 84 -0.61 -7.43 -5.10
CA ALA A 84 0.75 -7.95 -5.24
C ALA A 84 1.01 -9.16 -4.33
N TYR A 85 0.48 -9.15 -3.09
CA TYR A 85 0.57 -10.32 -2.21
C TYR A 85 -0.23 -11.51 -2.74
N LEU A 86 -1.48 -11.31 -3.16
CA LEU A 86 -2.36 -12.36 -3.67
C LEU A 86 -1.71 -13.11 -4.84
N GLU A 87 -1.22 -12.39 -5.84
CA GLU A 87 -0.55 -13.00 -6.99
C GLU A 87 0.74 -13.75 -6.60
N VAL A 88 1.54 -13.19 -5.68
CA VAL A 88 2.83 -13.80 -5.30
C VAL A 88 2.63 -15.04 -4.42
N VAL A 89 1.68 -14.99 -3.48
CA VAL A 89 1.35 -16.07 -2.55
C VAL A 89 0.66 -17.20 -3.29
N SER A 90 -0.36 -16.93 -4.10
CA SER A 90 -1.04 -17.97 -4.89
C SER A 90 -0.05 -18.71 -5.78
N ALA A 91 0.84 -17.97 -6.46
CA ALA A 91 1.84 -18.57 -7.34
C ALA A 91 2.84 -19.44 -6.56
N SER A 92 3.12 -19.13 -5.29
CA SER A 92 3.93 -20.02 -4.44
C SER A 92 3.19 -21.26 -3.95
N GLU A 93 1.86 -21.21 -3.91
CA GLU A 93 0.99 -22.34 -3.57
C GLU A 93 0.66 -23.21 -4.80
N GLY A 94 1.11 -22.80 -5.99
CA GLY A 94 1.02 -23.58 -7.23
C GLY A 94 -0.21 -23.25 -8.08
N PHE A 95 -0.87 -22.11 -7.85
CA PHE A 95 -1.98 -21.65 -8.68
C PHE A 95 -1.91 -20.14 -8.98
N GLU A 96 -2.61 -19.71 -10.01
CA GLU A 96 -2.72 -18.31 -10.38
C GLU A 96 -4.01 -17.74 -9.80
N TRP A 97 -3.88 -16.76 -8.90
CA TRP A 97 -5.01 -15.98 -8.44
C TRP A 97 -5.29 -14.88 -9.46
N LEU A 98 -6.56 -14.71 -9.82
CA LEU A 98 -7.01 -13.66 -10.73
C LEU A 98 -8.10 -12.84 -10.04
N PRO A 99 -8.00 -11.50 -10.05
CA PRO A 99 -9.04 -10.67 -9.47
C PRO A 99 -10.32 -10.80 -10.29
N SER A 100 -11.45 -10.94 -9.60
CA SER A 100 -12.77 -10.82 -10.22
C SER A 100 -12.99 -9.41 -10.78
N SER A 101 -13.88 -9.28 -11.78
CA SER A 101 -14.25 -7.96 -12.33
C SER A 101 -14.78 -7.00 -11.26
N ARG A 102 -15.41 -7.52 -10.20
CA ARG A 102 -15.86 -6.73 -9.07
C ARG A 102 -14.69 -6.20 -8.24
N GLN A 103 -13.72 -7.07 -7.90
CA GLN A 103 -12.52 -6.66 -7.17
C GLN A 103 -11.75 -5.58 -7.96
N LEU A 104 -11.54 -5.78 -9.27
CA LEU A 104 -10.89 -4.77 -10.11
C LEU A 104 -11.63 -3.44 -10.11
N MET A 105 -12.96 -3.46 -10.23
CA MET A 105 -13.77 -2.26 -10.20
C MET A 105 -13.71 -1.54 -8.84
N ASP A 106 -13.74 -2.28 -7.73
CA ASP A 106 -13.68 -1.69 -6.38
C ASP A 106 -12.28 -1.09 -6.12
N VAL A 107 -11.21 -1.75 -6.57
CA VAL A 107 -9.84 -1.21 -6.53
C VAL A 107 -9.71 0.05 -7.38
N SER A 108 -10.16 0.01 -8.63
CA SER A 108 -10.12 1.16 -9.54
C SER A 108 -10.85 2.36 -8.94
N LYS A 109 -12.05 2.15 -8.37
CA LYS A 109 -12.79 3.21 -7.68
C LYS A 109 -12.03 3.76 -6.49
N ALA A 110 -11.44 2.91 -5.66
CA ALA A 110 -10.67 3.36 -4.50
C ALA A 110 -9.47 4.22 -4.93
N LEU A 111 -8.71 3.74 -5.92
CA LEU A 111 -7.55 4.46 -6.48
C LEU A 111 -7.95 5.82 -7.06
N ALA A 112 -9.06 5.91 -7.80
CA ALA A 112 -9.55 7.17 -8.35
C ALA A 112 -9.96 8.21 -7.29
N THR A 113 -10.12 7.83 -6.01
CA THR A 113 -10.33 8.79 -4.91
C THR A 113 -9.05 9.27 -4.25
N LEU A 114 -7.90 8.71 -4.60
CA LEU A 114 -6.61 9.12 -4.07
C LEU A 114 -6.03 10.20 -4.97
N ASP A 115 -5.42 11.21 -4.36
CA ASP A 115 -4.64 12.21 -5.09
C ASP A 115 -3.23 11.66 -5.39
N MET A 116 -2.70 10.83 -4.49
CA MET A 116 -1.34 10.30 -4.59
C MET A 116 -1.21 8.88 -4.01
N VAL A 117 -0.40 8.07 -4.67
CA VAL A 117 0.15 6.82 -4.10
C VAL A 117 1.66 6.99 -3.95
N VAL A 118 2.13 6.91 -2.70
CA VAL A 118 3.54 6.96 -2.35
C VAL A 118 4.09 5.55 -2.31
N PHE A 119 5.03 5.22 -3.19
CA PHE A 119 5.67 3.92 -3.24
C PHE A 119 7.02 3.92 -2.52
N VAL A 120 7.17 2.99 -1.56
CA VAL A 120 8.43 2.76 -0.84
C VAL A 120 9.07 1.46 -1.35
N PRO A 121 9.98 1.52 -2.34
CA PRO A 121 10.64 0.35 -2.90
C PRO A 121 11.67 -0.24 -1.94
N LEU A 122 12.00 -1.51 -2.13
CA LEU A 122 13.24 -2.07 -1.60
C LEU A 122 14.45 -1.53 -2.36
N THR A 123 15.48 -1.21 -1.59
CA THR A 123 16.79 -0.72 -2.01
C THR A 123 17.86 -1.82 -1.86
N SER A 124 19.02 -1.61 -2.50
CA SER A 124 20.20 -2.46 -2.37
C SER A 124 21.43 -1.58 -2.18
N PRO A 125 22.06 -1.58 -0.98
CA PRO A 125 21.73 -2.38 0.20
C PRO A 125 20.37 -2.03 0.82
N ASP A 126 19.82 -2.96 1.59
CA ASP A 126 18.52 -2.79 2.27
C ASP A 126 18.60 -1.71 3.36
N ASP A 127 17.62 -0.79 3.37
CA ASP A 127 17.56 0.29 4.34
C ASP A 127 17.12 -0.17 5.74
N ILE A 128 16.55 -1.36 5.86
CA ILE A 128 16.06 -1.89 7.14
C ILE A 128 17.08 -2.87 7.73
N PRO A 129 17.63 -2.58 8.93
CA PRO A 129 18.65 -3.41 9.55
C PRO A 129 18.07 -4.67 10.23
N ILE A 130 16.74 -4.79 10.29
CA ILE A 130 16.04 -5.87 10.97
C ILE A 130 15.89 -7.07 10.04
N ARG A 131 16.09 -8.27 10.58
CA ARG A 131 15.83 -9.52 9.86
C ARG A 131 14.33 -9.67 9.59
N ILE A 132 13.97 -9.74 8.32
CA ILE A 132 12.61 -10.06 7.88
C ILE A 132 12.39 -11.58 7.93
N GLU A 133 11.20 -12.02 8.37
CA GLU A 133 10.85 -13.44 8.50
C GLU A 133 10.80 -14.13 7.14
N LEU A 134 10.19 -13.46 6.15
CA LEU A 134 9.94 -13.97 4.80
C LEU A 134 10.65 -13.11 3.72
N PRO A 135 12.00 -13.08 3.66
CA PRO A 135 12.74 -12.17 2.80
C PRO A 135 12.50 -12.43 1.31
N ARG A 136 12.30 -13.70 0.90
CA ARG A 136 11.98 -14.05 -0.50
C ARG A 136 10.60 -13.54 -0.91
N LEU A 137 9.60 -13.69 -0.04
CA LEU A 137 8.25 -13.15 -0.28
C LEU A 137 8.32 -11.64 -0.41
N ARG A 138 9.01 -10.99 0.54
CA ARG A 138 9.23 -9.53 0.55
C ARG A 138 9.78 -9.02 -0.78
N SER A 139 10.88 -9.60 -1.27
CA SER A 139 11.47 -9.21 -2.56
C SER A 139 10.60 -9.51 -3.78
N ARG A 140 9.82 -10.60 -3.76
CA ARG A 140 8.90 -10.94 -4.86
C ARG A 140 7.73 -9.96 -4.93
N VAL A 141 7.15 -9.60 -3.78
CA VAL A 141 6.07 -8.60 -3.68
C VAL A 141 6.57 -7.24 -4.12
N ASP A 142 7.75 -6.80 -3.68
CA ASP A 142 8.34 -5.54 -4.13
C ASP A 142 8.54 -5.51 -5.66
N ARG A 143 9.02 -6.59 -6.26
CA ARG A 143 9.14 -6.69 -7.71
C ARG A 143 7.77 -6.61 -8.39
N ARG A 144 6.76 -7.27 -7.84
CA ARG A 144 5.42 -7.24 -8.40
C ARG A 144 4.80 -5.84 -8.34
N LEU A 145 4.93 -5.15 -7.21
CA LEU A 145 4.54 -3.75 -7.06
C LEU A 145 5.25 -2.85 -8.09
N LYS A 146 6.56 -3.04 -8.31
CA LYS A 146 7.30 -2.31 -9.34
C LYS A 146 6.73 -2.53 -10.74
N THR A 147 6.36 -3.77 -11.09
CA THR A 147 5.69 -4.07 -12.37
C THR A 147 4.32 -3.39 -12.45
N MET A 148 3.45 -3.58 -11.46
CA MET A 148 2.11 -2.95 -11.43
C MET A 148 2.19 -1.43 -11.62
N LEU A 149 3.10 -0.76 -10.89
CA LEU A 149 3.21 0.70 -10.90
C LEU A 149 3.85 1.26 -12.18
N ARG A 150 4.74 0.49 -12.84
CA ARG A 150 5.47 0.97 -14.04
C ARG A 150 4.76 0.61 -15.33
N GLU A 151 4.17 -0.57 -15.38
CA GLU A 151 3.59 -1.13 -16.60
C GLU A 151 2.07 -0.95 -16.64
N ASP A 152 1.43 -0.57 -15.51
CA ASP A 152 -0.02 -0.53 -15.35
C ASP A 152 -0.71 -1.76 -15.97
N ASP A 153 -0.13 -2.93 -15.71
CA ASP A 153 -0.49 -4.17 -16.39
C ASP A 153 -1.90 -4.68 -16.04
N LEU A 154 -2.48 -4.15 -14.96
CA LEU A 154 -3.87 -4.34 -14.58
C LEU A 154 -4.81 -3.23 -15.09
N GLY A 155 -4.28 -2.18 -15.73
CA GLY A 155 -5.05 -1.05 -16.24
C GLY A 155 -5.78 -0.26 -15.15
N LEU A 156 -5.20 -0.18 -13.95
CA LEU A 156 -5.80 0.42 -12.76
C LEU A 156 -5.36 1.87 -12.53
N LEU A 157 -4.29 2.32 -13.18
CA LEU A 157 -3.62 3.59 -12.89
C LEU A 157 -3.89 4.68 -13.94
N HIS A 158 -4.46 4.34 -15.10
CA HIS A 158 -4.75 5.29 -16.18
C HIS A 158 -5.51 6.56 -15.71
N ASP A 159 -6.61 6.39 -14.97
CA ASP A 159 -7.38 7.48 -14.35
C ASP A 159 -7.11 7.57 -12.83
N GLY A 160 -5.97 7.03 -12.40
CA GLY A 160 -5.62 6.82 -11.02
C GLY A 160 -4.84 7.97 -10.38
N PRO A 161 -4.34 7.75 -9.16
CA PRO A 161 -3.60 8.76 -8.40
C PRO A 161 -2.24 9.03 -9.03
N ARG A 162 -1.66 10.19 -8.70
CA ARG A 162 -0.24 10.45 -8.99
C ARG A 162 0.63 9.45 -8.24
N ILE A 163 1.53 8.77 -8.93
CA ILE A 163 2.51 7.87 -8.30
C ILE A 163 3.78 8.65 -7.92
N LEU A 164 4.21 8.53 -6.67
CA LEU A 164 5.47 9.10 -6.17
C LEU A 164 6.34 7.99 -5.56
N GLU A 165 7.40 7.60 -6.24
CA GLU A 165 8.42 6.71 -5.67
C GLU A 165 9.34 7.52 -4.75
N VAL A 166 9.49 7.09 -3.49
CA VAL A 166 10.34 7.77 -2.49
C VAL A 166 11.53 6.89 -2.08
N THR A 167 12.73 7.44 -2.19
CA THR A 167 13.99 6.73 -1.88
C THR A 167 14.92 7.59 -1.04
N GLY A 168 15.95 6.98 -0.48
CA GLY A 168 16.93 7.66 0.36
C GLY A 168 16.55 7.70 1.85
N PRO A 169 17.29 8.48 2.65
CA PRO A 169 17.08 8.58 4.09
C PRO A 169 15.66 9.04 4.47
N ARG A 170 15.23 8.70 5.70
CA ARG A 170 13.88 9.01 6.22
C ARG A 170 13.44 10.46 5.98
N ALA A 171 14.28 11.43 6.36
CA ALA A 171 13.98 12.85 6.19
C ALA A 171 13.80 13.25 4.72
N GLN A 172 14.61 12.70 3.82
CA GLN A 172 14.52 12.98 2.37
C GLN A 172 13.22 12.41 1.79
N ARG A 173 12.79 11.22 2.22
CA ARG A 173 11.51 10.64 1.80
C ARG A 173 10.32 11.53 2.21
N VAL A 174 10.35 12.08 3.42
CA VAL A 174 9.32 13.05 3.87
C VAL A 174 9.37 14.33 3.02
N GLU A 175 10.56 14.88 2.78
CA GLU A 175 10.75 16.09 1.96
C GLU A 175 10.20 15.91 0.53
N MET A 176 10.45 14.75 -0.09
CA MET A 176 9.90 14.40 -1.39
C MET A 176 8.37 14.44 -1.40
N ILE A 177 7.71 13.95 -0.35
CA ILE A 177 6.24 14.02 -0.24
C ILE A 177 5.81 15.48 -0.05
N THR A 178 6.37 16.18 0.94
CA THR A 178 5.95 17.54 1.29
C THR A 178 6.19 18.57 0.19
N SER A 179 7.25 18.41 -0.60
CA SER A 179 7.56 19.30 -1.73
C SER A 179 6.50 19.23 -2.82
N VAL A 180 5.87 18.07 -3.01
CA VAL A 180 4.76 17.90 -3.93
C VAL A 180 3.48 18.52 -3.37
N LEU A 181 3.29 18.50 -2.04
CA LEU A 181 2.11 19.09 -1.40
C LEU A 181 2.10 20.61 -1.46
N GLY A 182 3.28 21.23 -1.29
CA GLY A 182 3.43 22.69 -1.31
C GLY A 182 3.48 23.33 -2.69
N ALA A 183 3.50 22.52 -3.76
CA ALA A 183 3.52 22.99 -5.15
C ALA A 183 2.13 23.00 -5.82
N ALA A 184 1.07 22.65 -5.07
CA ALA A 184 -0.32 22.59 -5.52
C ALA A 184 -1.11 23.87 -5.19
#